data_AF-A0A7S2BUI8-F1
#
_entry.id   AF-A0A7S2BUI8-F1
#
_cell.length_a   1.000
_cell.length_b   1.000
_cell.length_c   1.000
_cell.angle_alpha   90.00
_cell.angle_beta   90.00
_cell.angle_gamma   90.00
#
_symmetry.space_group_name_H-M   'P 1'
#
loop_
_entity.id
_entity.type
_entity.pdbx_description
1 polymer ?
#
loop_
_entity_poly.entity_id
_entity_poly.type
_entity_poly.pdbx_seq_one_letter_code
_entity_poly.pdbx_strand_id
1 'polypeptide(L)'
;FEDVPEATAAAKEDVKRALTVLDNHLLHSTFMVGHNMTLADISLCCALVDGMRLVFDQDFRKPFGNLMRWFSLCTAQPEFKAVLGDVKLCSGAKEAAPKK
;
A
#
# COMPACT_ATOMS: atom_id res chain seq x y z
N PHE A 1 22.56 1.72 -10.88
CA PHE A 1 21.97 2.11 -9.59
C PHE A 1 22.50 1.10 -8.61
N GLU A 2 23.50 1.48 -7.82
CA GLU A 2 24.04 0.64 -6.76
C GLU A 2 22.89 0.13 -5.89
N ASP A 3 22.77 -1.18 -5.78
CA ASP A 3 22.07 -1.79 -4.67
C ASP A 3 22.88 -1.42 -3.43
N VAL A 4 22.44 -0.39 -2.70
CA VAL A 4 22.94 -0.10 -1.36
C VAL A 4 22.05 -0.93 -0.42
N PRO A 5 22.48 -2.15 -0.03
CA PRO A 5 21.63 -3.07 0.72
C PRO A 5 21.16 -2.48 2.06
N GLU A 6 21.98 -1.61 2.65
CA GLU A 6 21.68 -0.89 3.88
C GLU A 6 20.54 0.13 3.72
N ALA A 7 20.55 0.92 2.64
CA ALA A 7 19.49 1.88 2.36
C ALA A 7 18.15 1.19 2.06
N THR A 8 18.19 0.06 1.35
CA THR A 8 17.00 -0.76 1.07
C THR A 8 16.45 -1.41 2.33
N ALA A 9 17.31 -1.85 3.26
CA ALA A 9 16.90 -2.42 4.54
C ALA A 9 16.25 -1.37 5.46
N ALA A 10 16.89 -0.19 5.60
CA ALA A 10 16.34 0.91 6.38
C ALA A 10 14.99 1.38 5.82
N ALA A 11 14.88 1.54 4.49
CA ALA A 11 13.64 1.93 3.84
C ALA A 11 12.51 0.92 4.08
N LYS A 12 12.80 -0.39 4.08
CA LYS A 12 11.80 -1.43 4.39
C LYS A 12 11.29 -1.32 5.83
N GLU A 13 12.17 -1.02 6.78
CA GLU A 13 11.79 -0.83 8.18
C GLU A 13 10.92 0.43 8.35
N ASP A 14 11.33 1.55 7.77
CA ASP A 14 10.60 2.82 7.81
C ASP A 14 9.20 2.67 7.24
N VAL A 15 9.07 2.01 6.08
CA VAL A 15 7.77 1.71 5.46
C VAL A 15 6.94 0.81 6.36
N LYS A 16 7.53 -0.22 6.97
CA LYS A 16 6.80 -1.10 7.91
C LYS A 16 6.26 -0.31 9.11
N ARG A 17 7.05 0.60 9.68
CA ARG A 17 6.62 1.46 10.79
C ARG A 17 5.48 2.38 10.36
N ALA A 18 5.59 3.03 9.19
CA ALA A 18 4.54 3.89 8.65
C ALA A 18 3.23 3.13 8.40
N LEU A 19 3.29 1.94 7.78
CA LEU A 19 2.12 1.09 7.56
C LEU A 19 1.49 0.61 8.86
N THR A 20 2.28 0.36 9.90
CA THR A 20 1.77 0.00 11.23
C THR A 20 0.96 1.13 11.85
N VAL A 21 1.43 2.38 11.72
CA VAL A 21 0.70 3.56 12.20
C VAL A 21 -0.63 3.71 11.45
N LEU A 22 -0.62 3.54 10.13
CA LEU A 22 -1.82 3.60 9.31
C LEU A 22 -2.83 2.49 9.64
N ASP A 23 -2.36 1.26 9.85
CA ASP A 23 -3.23 0.14 10.22
C ASP A 23 -3.91 0.36 11.59
N ASN A 24 -3.14 0.87 12.57
CA ASN A 24 -3.68 1.22 13.89
C ASN A 24 -4.71 2.35 13.82
N HIS A 25 -4.50 3.35 12.96
CA HIS A 25 -5.48 4.43 12.75
C HIS A 25 -6.79 3.90 12.16
N LEU A 26 -6.69 2.95 11.22
CA LEU A 26 -7.81 2.30 10.55
C LEU A 26 -8.49 1.20 11.38
N LEU A 27 -8.00 0.92 12.59
CA LEU A 27 -8.63 -0.04 13.51
C LEU A 27 -10.02 0.44 13.94
N HIS A 28 -10.16 1.74 14.21
CA HIS A 28 -11.43 2.35 14.64
C HIS A 28 -12.04 3.28 13.59
N SER A 29 -11.36 3.46 12.46
CA SER A 29 -11.76 4.39 11.40
C SER A 29 -12.01 3.66 10.08
N THR A 30 -13.05 4.08 9.34
CA THR A 30 -13.33 3.51 8.01
C THR A 30 -12.51 4.20 6.91
N PHE A 31 -12.30 5.52 7.05
CA PHE A 31 -11.51 6.38 6.16
C PHE A 31 -10.42 7.10 6.96
N MET A 32 -9.49 7.75 6.28
CA MET A 32 -8.39 8.48 6.92
C MET A 32 -8.88 9.66 7.76
N VAL A 33 -9.94 10.35 7.32
CA VAL A 33 -10.49 11.51 8.03
C VAL A 33 -12.02 11.45 8.05
N GLY A 34 -12.59 11.38 9.25
CA GLY A 34 -14.04 11.39 9.45
C GLY A 34 -14.73 10.10 8.99
N HIS A 35 -15.89 10.24 8.35
CA HIS A 35 -16.76 9.12 7.97
C HIS A 35 -16.96 8.92 6.47
N ASN A 36 -16.35 9.77 5.64
CA ASN A 36 -16.46 9.70 4.18
C ASN A 36 -15.06 9.72 3.56
N MET A 37 -14.98 9.24 2.32
CA MET A 37 -13.74 9.29 1.56
C MET A 37 -13.34 10.73 1.27
N THR A 38 -12.10 11.08 1.56
CA THR A 38 -11.56 12.43 1.41
C THR A 38 -10.33 12.42 0.51
N LEU A 39 -9.80 13.61 0.22
CA LEU A 39 -8.53 13.76 -0.49
C LEU A 39 -7.37 13.02 0.20
N ALA A 40 -7.41 12.87 1.53
CA ALA A 40 -6.41 12.12 2.27
C ALA A 40 -6.42 10.63 1.89
N ASP A 41 -7.59 10.06 1.65
CA ASP A 41 -7.70 8.67 1.20
C ASP A 41 -7.18 8.49 -0.23
N ILE A 42 -7.52 9.44 -1.12
CA ILE A 42 -7.11 9.41 -2.52
C ILE A 42 -5.60 9.53 -2.65
N SER A 43 -4.99 10.52 -1.98
CA SER A 43 -3.54 10.73 -2.05
C SER A 43 -2.76 9.54 -1.52
N LEU A 44 -3.22 8.95 -0.40
CA LEU A 44 -2.56 7.81 0.22
C LEU A 44 -2.75 6.53 -0.59
N CYS A 45 -3.93 6.32 -1.19
CA CYS A 45 -4.17 5.18 -2.08
C CYS A 45 -3.27 5.25 -3.32
N CYS A 46 -3.14 6.42 -3.93
CA CYS A 46 -2.21 6.66 -5.04
C CYS A 46 -0.74 6.44 -4.64
N ALA A 47 -0.33 6.85 -3.44
CA ALA A 47 1.04 6.61 -2.96
C ALA A 47 1.34 5.13 -2.71
N LEU A 48 0.32 4.35 -2.31
CA LEU A 48 0.48 2.93 -1.96
C LEU A 48 0.27 1.98 -3.14
N VAL A 49 -0.35 2.42 -4.25
CA VAL A 49 -0.73 1.53 -5.36
C VAL A 49 0.46 0.80 -5.99
N ASP A 50 1.57 1.49 -6.20
CA ASP A 50 2.77 0.92 -6.80
C ASP A 50 3.44 -0.08 -5.85
N GLY A 51 3.49 0.26 -4.56
CA GLY A 51 3.96 -0.64 -3.51
C GLY A 51 3.11 -1.92 -3.44
N MET A 52 1.79 -1.80 -3.49
CA MET A 52 0.84 -2.93 -3.47
C MET A 52 0.95 -3.81 -4.72
N ARG A 53 1.33 -3.25 -5.87
CA ARG A 53 1.50 -3.97 -7.14
C ARG A 53 2.86 -4.67 -7.28
N LEU A 54 3.91 -4.11 -6.70
CA LEU A 54 5.29 -4.53 -6.99
C LEU A 54 6.03 -5.09 -5.78
N VAL A 55 5.79 -4.57 -4.58
CA VAL A 55 6.70 -4.77 -3.42
C VAL A 55 6.02 -5.53 -2.28
N PHE A 56 4.75 -5.25 -2.00
CA PHE A 56 4.05 -5.81 -0.84
C PHE A 56 3.52 -7.22 -1.13
N ASP A 57 4.33 -8.21 -0.84
CA ASP A 57 3.95 -9.62 -0.95
C ASP A 57 2.85 -10.01 0.05
N GLN A 58 2.19 -11.15 -0.17
CA GLN A 58 1.10 -11.62 0.66
C GLN A 58 1.51 -11.74 2.14
N ASP A 59 2.71 -12.24 2.43
CA ASP A 59 3.22 -12.36 3.80
C ASP A 59 3.48 -11.00 4.47
N PHE A 60 3.89 -10.00 3.69
CA PHE A 60 4.10 -8.65 4.19
C PHE A 60 2.77 -7.94 4.48
N ARG A 61 1.71 -8.29 3.75
CA ARG A 61 0.36 -7.69 3.90
C ARG A 61 -0.47 -8.34 5.02
N LYS A 62 -0.19 -9.59 5.39
CA LYS A 62 -0.89 -10.33 6.47
C LYS A 62 -1.08 -9.54 7.78
N PRO A 63 -0.06 -8.86 8.34
CA PRO A 63 -0.23 -8.13 9.60
C PRO A 63 -1.07 -6.85 9.46
N PHE A 64 -1.28 -6.32 8.25
CA PHE A 64 -1.95 -5.04 8.00
C PHE A 64 -3.40 -5.23 7.51
N GLY A 65 -4.20 -5.96 8.29
CA GLY A 65 -5.56 -6.32 7.89
C GLY A 65 -6.50 -5.13 7.71
N ASN A 66 -6.39 -4.11 8.58
CA ASN A 66 -7.24 -2.92 8.52
C ASN A 66 -6.87 -2.05 7.32
N LEU A 67 -5.58 -1.91 7.05
CA LEU A 67 -5.07 -1.22 5.88
C LEU A 67 -5.52 -1.91 4.58
N MET A 68 -5.45 -3.23 4.50
CA MET A 68 -5.89 -3.98 3.32
C MET A 68 -7.39 -3.86 3.08
N ARG A 69 -8.21 -3.84 4.15
CA ARG A 69 -9.64 -3.55 4.08
C ARG A 69 -9.89 -2.17 3.48
N TRP A 70 -9.24 -1.13 4.01
CA TRP A 70 -9.35 0.24 3.52
C TRP A 70 -8.89 0.36 2.05
N PHE A 71 -7.76 -0.24 1.68
CA PHE A 71 -7.25 -0.20 0.31
C PHE A 71 -8.21 -0.87 -0.69
N SER A 72 -8.81 -2.00 -0.30
CA SER A 72 -9.84 -2.69 -1.11
C SER A 72 -11.10 -1.84 -1.23
N LEU A 73 -11.49 -1.13 -0.16
CA LEU A 73 -12.63 -0.21 -0.18
C LEU A 73 -12.41 0.97 -1.14
N CYS A 74 -11.21 1.57 -1.13
CA CYS A 74 -10.86 2.66 -2.04
C CYS A 74 -10.81 2.20 -3.50
N THR A 75 -10.13 1.07 -3.77
CA THR A 75 -9.97 0.56 -5.14
C THR A 75 -11.24 -0.04 -5.74
N ALA A 76 -12.24 -0.40 -4.91
CA ALA A 76 -13.54 -0.87 -5.38
C ALA A 76 -14.39 0.23 -6.05
N GLN A 77 -14.13 1.50 -5.71
CA GLN A 77 -14.91 2.65 -6.16
C GLN A 77 -14.74 2.88 -7.67
N PRO A 78 -15.81 3.28 -8.39
CA PRO A 78 -15.78 3.44 -9.84
C PRO A 78 -14.78 4.50 -10.29
N GLU A 79 -14.58 5.57 -9.50
CA GLU A 79 -13.64 6.65 -9.79
C GLU A 79 -12.20 6.15 -9.76
N PHE A 80 -11.87 5.29 -8.80
CA PHE A 80 -10.55 4.68 -8.72
C PHE A 80 -10.32 3.67 -9.85
N LYS A 81 -11.33 2.87 -10.19
CA LYS A 81 -11.24 1.94 -11.34
C LYS A 81 -11.05 2.67 -12.66
N ALA A 82 -11.69 3.82 -12.84
CA ALA A 82 -11.55 4.62 -14.06
C ALA A 82 -10.10 5.12 -14.26
N VAL A 83 -9.36 5.39 -13.18
CA VAL A 83 -8.00 5.94 -13.24
C VAL A 83 -6.92 4.86 -13.09
N LEU A 84 -7.03 4.02 -12.06
CA LEU A 84 -6.02 3.01 -11.72
C LEU A 84 -6.18 1.72 -12.54
N GLY A 85 -7.36 1.48 -13.11
CA GLY A 85 -7.70 0.21 -13.76
C GLY A 85 -7.77 -0.96 -12.76
N ASP A 86 -7.54 -2.18 -13.26
CA ASP A 86 -7.55 -3.38 -12.44
C ASP A 86 -6.28 -3.45 -11.56
N VAL A 87 -6.45 -3.21 -10.26
CA VAL A 87 -5.34 -3.23 -9.29
C VAL A 87 -5.03 -4.67 -8.89
N LYS A 88 -4.13 -5.31 -9.65
CA LYS A 88 -3.58 -6.62 -9.29
C LYS A 88 -2.56 -6.50 -8.16
N LEU A 89 -2.93 -7.03 -7.00
CA LEU A 89 -2.05 -7.10 -5.83
C LEU A 89 -0.92 -8.10 -6.07
N CYS A 90 0.27 -7.80 -5.56
CA CYS A 90 1.44 -8.65 -5.69
C CYS A 90 1.22 -9.99 -4.95
N SER A 91 1.23 -11.12 -5.66
CA SER A 91 1.01 -12.47 -5.10
C SER A 91 2.30 -13.23 -4.77
N GLY A 92 3.45 -12.60 -4.98
CA GLY A 92 4.78 -13.16 -4.75
C GLY A 92 5.82 -12.06 -4.99
N ALA A 93 6.82 -11.94 -4.12
CA ALA A 93 7.88 -10.93 -4.21
C ALA A 93 8.46 -10.91 -5.63
N LYS A 94 8.11 -9.88 -6.41
CA LYS A 94 8.86 -9.60 -7.63
C LYS A 94 10.20 -9.06 -7.15
N GLU A 95 11.22 -9.93 -7.18
CA GLU A 95 12.61 -9.46 -7.13
C GLU A 95 12.75 -8.28 -8.09
N ALA A 96 13.41 -7.22 -7.61
CA ALA A 96 13.70 -6.04 -8.41
C ALA A 96 14.28 -6.51 -9.75
N ALA A 97 13.61 -6.15 -10.84
CA ALA A 97 13.94 -6.69 -12.16
C ALA A 97 15.44 -6.50 -12.47
N PRO A 98 16.17 -7.56 -12.84
CA PRO A 98 17.54 -7.40 -13.31
C PRO A 98 17.51 -6.58 -14.61
N LYS A 99 18.16 -5.42 -14.60
CA LYS A 99 18.22 -4.52 -15.75
C LYS A 99 19.09 -5.16 -16.85
N LYS A 100 18.56 -5.23 -18.07
CA LYS A 100 19.36 -5.41 -19.30
C LYS A 100 20.21 -4.17 -19.57
#